data_AF-A0A8G1H5H2-F1
#
_entry.id   AF-A0A8G1H5H2-F1
#
_cell.length_a   1.000
_cell.length_b   1.000
_cell.length_c   1.000
_cell.angle_alpha   90.00
_cell.angle_beta   90.00
_cell.angle_gamma   90.00
#
_symmetry.space_group_name_H-M   'P 1'
#
loop_
_entity.id
_entity.type
_entity.pdbx_description
1 polymer ?
#
loop_
_entity_poly.entity_id
_entity_poly.type
_entity_poly.pdbx_seq_one_letter_code
_entity_poly.pdbx_strand_id
1 'polypeptide(L)'
;MTVALLGIGADSTNVSPVPPIYPDNSFEYLPIPESDPTVESKTYGSIELRHQERSAAEFFDKIDPSGNGEHTVSGDQMEEWPVHHDPNFDALTYGETGSRPAYTKLLRSLEQGDIIAFYTGLKNEQSHSYTHRYLIGYMTVNSVCDIQGISDQIGTKGGAADIKDTFRENAHIKRFNASGKIDKEAVLVDGKTPGGRLEKAIRISKHQGRGHHYMTDKAQQLLQPVPGGNQDRNAYLGGIKKAHKLQIESQSFASWIETHTTTVPDGYWLRT
;
A
#
# COMPACT_ATOMS: atom_id res chain seq x y z
N MET A 1 20.60 1.31 -7.28
CA MET A 1 19.46 1.14 -6.35
C MET A 1 18.19 1.58 -7.06
N THR A 2 17.14 0.78 -7.00
CA THR A 2 15.86 0.93 -7.68
C THR A 2 14.78 1.41 -6.70
N VAL A 3 13.79 2.16 -7.20
CA VAL A 3 12.54 2.41 -6.47
C VAL A 3 11.37 1.73 -7.19
N ALA A 4 10.63 0.89 -6.47
CA ALA A 4 9.36 0.31 -6.91
C ALA A 4 8.20 1.12 -6.36
N LEU A 5 7.32 1.63 -7.21
CA LEU A 5 6.09 2.32 -6.79
C LEU A 5 4.89 1.39 -6.96
N LEU A 6 4.27 1.03 -5.83
CA LEU A 6 3.22 0.02 -5.76
C LEU A 6 1.92 0.62 -5.24
N GLY A 7 0.81 0.29 -5.89
CA GLY A 7 -0.51 0.72 -5.45
C GLY A 7 -1.15 -0.32 -4.51
N ILE A 8 -1.47 0.10 -3.29
CA ILE A 8 -1.90 -0.77 -2.18
C ILE A 8 -3.10 -0.18 -1.41
N GLY A 9 -3.57 -0.88 -0.38
CA GLY A 9 -4.58 -0.39 0.57
C GLY A 9 -6.01 -0.38 0.06
N ALA A 10 -6.95 -0.06 0.96
CA ALA A 10 -8.36 0.03 0.64
C ALA A 10 -8.66 1.11 -0.41
N ASP A 11 -9.64 0.84 -1.28
CA ASP A 11 -10.20 1.82 -2.21
C ASP A 11 -11.63 1.43 -2.62
N SER A 12 -12.18 2.14 -3.60
CA SER A 12 -13.54 1.94 -4.08
C SER A 12 -13.86 0.54 -4.62
N THR A 13 -12.88 -0.33 -4.85
CA THR A 13 -13.17 -1.72 -5.25
C THR A 13 -13.51 -2.62 -4.07
N ASN A 14 -13.13 -2.24 -2.84
CA ASN A 14 -13.22 -3.14 -1.68
C ASN A 14 -13.78 -2.46 -0.42
N VAL A 15 -13.97 -1.14 -0.41
CA VAL A 15 -14.60 -0.42 0.71
C VAL A 15 -15.48 0.74 0.21
N SER A 16 -16.42 1.15 1.05
CA SER A 16 -17.18 2.39 0.90
C SER A 16 -17.43 3.02 2.27
N PRO A 17 -17.19 4.34 2.45
CA PRO A 17 -16.56 5.26 1.50
C PRO A 17 -15.07 4.97 1.25
N VAL A 18 -14.46 5.70 0.29
CA VAL A 18 -13.00 5.65 0.05
C VAL A 18 -12.27 6.31 1.22
N PRO A 19 -11.11 5.79 1.67
CA PRO A 19 -10.34 6.40 2.76
C PRO A 19 -10.02 7.90 2.54
N PRO A 20 -10.09 8.71 3.62
CA PRO A 20 -10.05 10.16 3.53
C PRO A 20 -8.63 10.74 3.43
N ILE A 21 -8.55 11.91 2.82
CA ILE A 21 -7.45 12.86 2.99
C ILE A 21 -8.03 14.21 3.44
N TYR A 22 -7.36 14.85 4.39
CA TYR A 22 -7.79 16.10 5.02
C TYR A 22 -7.10 17.32 4.38
N PRO A 23 -7.58 18.57 4.62
CA PRO A 23 -7.05 19.78 3.98
C PRO A 23 -5.55 20.02 4.18
N ASP A 24 -5.00 19.55 5.29
CA ASP A 24 -3.58 19.69 5.64
C ASP A 24 -2.72 18.50 5.15
N ASN A 25 -3.26 17.66 4.25
CA ASN A 25 -2.70 16.41 3.73
C ASN A 25 -2.46 15.29 4.75
N SER A 26 -2.94 15.41 6.00
CA SER A 26 -3.13 14.21 6.84
C SER A 26 -4.12 13.26 6.18
N PHE A 27 -4.04 11.97 6.50
CA PHE A 27 -4.82 10.96 5.81
C PHE A 27 -5.01 9.71 6.66
N GLU A 28 -6.03 8.93 6.31
CA GLU A 28 -6.19 7.58 6.83
C GLU A 28 -5.70 6.56 5.82
N TYR A 29 -4.83 5.67 6.29
CA TYR A 29 -4.50 4.44 5.58
C TYR A 29 -5.21 3.28 6.26
N LEU A 30 -6.11 2.64 5.52
CA LEU A 30 -6.84 1.47 5.96
C LEU A 30 -6.49 0.30 5.03
N PRO A 31 -6.12 -0.89 5.57
CA PRO A 31 -5.84 -2.05 4.75
C PRO A 31 -7.11 -2.58 4.06
N ILE A 32 -6.92 -3.38 3.01
CA ILE A 32 -8.05 -4.07 2.34
C ILE A 32 -8.66 -5.12 3.28
N PRO A 33 -9.94 -5.48 3.09
CA PRO A 33 -10.55 -6.57 3.84
C PRO A 33 -9.83 -7.88 3.55
N GLU A 34 -9.66 -8.72 4.56
CA GLU A 34 -9.12 -10.06 4.35
C GLU A 34 -10.15 -10.94 3.63
N SER A 35 -9.69 -11.67 2.62
CA SER A 35 -10.49 -12.53 1.73
C SER A 35 -10.38 -14.00 2.09
N ASP A 36 -9.36 -14.38 2.86
CA ASP A 36 -9.00 -15.77 3.14
C ASP A 36 -8.85 -16.02 4.64
N PRO A 37 -8.99 -17.28 5.12
CA PRO A 37 -8.70 -17.62 6.50
C PRO A 37 -7.31 -17.13 6.93
N THR A 38 -7.24 -16.43 8.06
CA THR A 38 -6.03 -15.80 8.59
C THR A 38 -5.95 -15.94 10.11
N VAL A 39 -4.75 -15.81 10.66
CA VAL A 39 -4.53 -15.64 12.11
C VAL A 39 -4.38 -14.16 12.50
N GLU A 40 -4.70 -13.23 11.60
CA GLU A 40 -4.72 -11.80 11.91
C GLU A 40 -5.69 -11.52 13.07
N SER A 41 -5.20 -10.76 14.04
CA SER A 41 -5.96 -10.35 15.22
C SER A 41 -6.55 -8.96 15.07
N LYS A 42 -5.98 -8.13 14.17
CA LYS A 42 -6.54 -6.82 13.84
C LYS A 42 -7.78 -6.98 12.96
N THR A 43 -8.88 -6.42 13.43
CA THR A 43 -10.15 -6.27 12.70
C THR A 43 -10.43 -4.80 12.40
N TYR A 44 -11.43 -4.51 11.56
CA TYR A 44 -11.85 -3.13 11.34
C TYR A 44 -12.38 -2.45 12.62
N GLY A 45 -12.98 -3.19 13.55
CA GLY A 45 -13.40 -2.65 14.85
C GLY A 45 -12.24 -2.35 15.79
N SER A 46 -11.09 -3.01 15.62
CA SER A 46 -9.90 -2.79 16.46
C SER A 46 -8.96 -1.68 15.97
N ILE A 47 -9.16 -1.19 14.74
CA ILE A 47 -8.31 -0.19 14.11
C ILE A 47 -8.96 1.18 14.28
N GLU A 48 -8.38 2.01 15.13
CA GLU A 48 -8.75 3.43 15.24
C GLU A 48 -8.19 4.25 14.08
N LEU A 49 -8.98 5.19 13.59
CA LEU A 49 -8.51 6.22 12.67
C LEU A 49 -7.50 7.13 13.39
N ARG A 50 -6.46 7.57 12.69
CA ARG A 50 -5.42 8.43 13.28
C ARG A 50 -5.90 9.85 13.58
N HIS A 51 -6.87 10.32 12.81
CA HIS A 51 -7.29 11.72 12.73
C HIS A 51 -8.78 11.90 12.99
N GLN A 52 -9.48 10.83 13.39
CA GLN A 52 -10.86 10.85 13.84
C GLN A 52 -11.02 9.95 15.07
N GLU A 53 -11.89 10.34 16.00
CA GLU A 53 -12.21 9.56 17.19
C GLU A 53 -13.25 8.48 16.86
N ARG A 54 -12.88 7.52 16.01
CA ARG A 54 -13.70 6.37 15.62
C ARG A 54 -12.85 5.24 15.04
N SER A 55 -13.39 4.04 15.08
CA SER A 55 -12.83 2.85 14.44
C SER A 55 -13.04 2.86 12.92
N ALA A 56 -12.28 2.01 12.22
CA ALA A 56 -12.43 1.81 10.79
C ALA A 56 -13.77 1.14 10.43
N ALA A 57 -14.30 0.29 11.31
CA ALA A 57 -15.63 -0.29 11.14
C ALA A 57 -16.74 0.75 11.26
N GLU A 58 -16.60 1.72 12.17
CA GLU A 58 -17.52 2.84 12.21
C GLU A 58 -17.40 3.69 10.95
N PHE A 59 -16.18 3.93 10.45
CA PHE A 59 -15.96 4.78 9.28
C PHE A 59 -16.56 4.23 7.98
N PHE A 60 -16.48 2.92 7.74
CA PHE A 60 -16.99 2.31 6.52
C PHE A 60 -18.48 1.95 6.60
N ASP A 61 -19.24 2.28 5.55
CA ASP A 61 -20.62 1.80 5.39
C ASP A 61 -20.64 0.31 5.03
N LYS A 62 -19.68 -0.13 4.20
CA LYS A 62 -19.52 -1.52 3.79
C LYS A 62 -18.10 -1.82 3.33
N ILE A 63 -17.72 -3.09 3.45
CA ILE A 63 -16.52 -3.67 2.85
C ILE A 63 -16.91 -4.76 1.86
N ASP A 64 -16.01 -5.06 0.93
CA ASP A 64 -16.12 -6.14 -0.03
C ASP A 64 -14.80 -6.93 -0.05
N PRO A 65 -14.74 -8.03 0.73
CA PRO A 65 -13.60 -8.94 0.77
C PRO A 65 -13.21 -9.53 -0.59
N SER A 66 -14.18 -9.69 -1.50
CA SER A 66 -13.95 -10.24 -2.84
C SER A 66 -13.41 -9.20 -3.83
N GLY A 67 -13.65 -7.91 -3.55
CA GLY A 67 -13.20 -6.80 -4.39
C GLY A 67 -13.87 -6.70 -5.76
N ASN A 68 -14.93 -7.48 -6.01
CA ASN A 68 -15.59 -7.64 -7.31
C ASN A 68 -17.13 -7.46 -7.23
N GLY A 69 -17.67 -7.16 -6.04
CA GLY A 69 -19.08 -6.95 -5.77
C GLY A 69 -19.87 -8.19 -5.35
N GLU A 70 -19.24 -9.37 -5.25
CA GLU A 70 -19.95 -10.63 -4.98
C GLU A 70 -20.29 -10.82 -3.48
N HIS A 71 -19.48 -10.26 -2.58
CA HIS A 71 -19.69 -10.39 -1.14
C HIS A 71 -19.48 -9.04 -0.44
N THR A 72 -20.57 -8.47 0.09
CA THR A 72 -20.50 -7.24 0.90
C THR A 72 -20.79 -7.53 2.37
N VAL A 73 -20.01 -6.91 3.25
CA VAL A 73 -20.16 -7.00 4.71
C VAL A 73 -20.40 -5.59 5.27
N SER A 74 -21.32 -5.47 6.23
CA SER A 74 -21.69 -4.20 6.87
C SER A 74 -22.17 -4.41 8.31
N GLY A 75 -22.23 -3.34 9.11
CA GLY A 75 -22.68 -3.40 10.52
C GLY A 75 -21.73 -4.22 11.39
N ASP A 76 -22.26 -4.88 12.43
CA ASP A 76 -21.49 -5.61 13.44
C ASP A 76 -20.53 -6.66 12.85
N GLN A 77 -20.89 -7.28 11.72
CA GLN A 77 -20.01 -8.23 11.03
C GLN A 77 -18.71 -7.60 10.53
N MET A 78 -18.72 -6.30 10.25
CA MET A 78 -17.52 -5.56 9.85
C MET A 78 -16.58 -5.34 11.02
N GLU A 79 -17.10 -5.10 12.23
CA GLU A 79 -16.29 -4.86 13.42
C GLU A 79 -15.35 -6.03 13.73
N GLU A 80 -15.84 -7.25 13.50
CA GLU A 80 -15.09 -8.49 13.68
C GLU A 80 -14.29 -8.92 12.44
N TRP A 81 -14.45 -8.22 11.31
CA TRP A 81 -13.84 -8.65 10.06
C TRP A 81 -12.32 -8.39 10.04
N PRO A 82 -11.47 -9.40 9.80
CA PRO A 82 -10.03 -9.24 9.80
C PRO A 82 -9.55 -8.40 8.61
N VAL A 83 -8.48 -7.65 8.82
CA VAL A 83 -7.84 -6.87 7.74
C VAL A 83 -6.69 -7.65 7.09
N HIS A 84 -6.46 -7.43 5.80
CA HIS A 84 -5.24 -7.87 5.14
C HIS A 84 -4.17 -6.79 5.28
N HIS A 85 -3.42 -6.84 6.39
CA HIS A 85 -2.48 -5.78 6.75
C HIS A 85 -1.18 -5.85 5.92
N ASP A 86 -1.24 -5.40 4.66
CA ASP A 86 -0.14 -5.46 3.71
C ASP A 86 -0.11 -4.24 2.75
N PRO A 87 0.87 -3.32 2.85
CA PRO A 87 2.02 -3.35 3.75
C PRO A 87 1.63 -3.16 5.22
N ASN A 88 2.43 -3.76 6.09
CA ASN A 88 2.45 -3.47 7.52
C ASN A 88 3.60 -2.48 7.79
N PHE A 89 3.26 -1.20 7.97
CA PHE A 89 4.25 -0.13 8.18
C PHE A 89 4.92 -0.17 9.54
N ASP A 90 4.30 -0.79 10.56
CA ASP A 90 4.89 -0.91 11.90
C ASP A 90 5.99 -1.97 11.91
N ALA A 91 5.77 -3.07 11.19
CA ALA A 91 6.72 -4.17 11.06
C ALA A 91 7.63 -4.07 9.83
N LEU A 92 7.42 -3.04 8.98
CA LEU A 92 8.11 -2.84 7.71
C LEU A 92 8.13 -4.08 6.81
N THR A 93 7.00 -4.77 6.68
CA THR A 93 6.89 -5.91 5.77
C THR A 93 5.84 -5.67 4.69
N TYR A 94 6.11 -6.21 3.49
CA TYR A 94 5.18 -6.22 2.38
C TYR A 94 5.22 -7.56 1.63
N GLY A 95 4.08 -8.05 1.12
CA GLY A 95 4.04 -9.22 0.25
C GLY A 95 3.08 -9.08 -0.92
N GLU A 96 3.29 -9.90 -1.95
CA GLU A 96 2.37 -9.98 -3.09
C GLU A 96 2.37 -11.38 -3.70
N THR A 97 1.27 -11.75 -4.36
CA THR A 97 0.99 -13.10 -4.87
C THR A 97 1.06 -13.19 -6.40
N GLY A 98 1.03 -14.42 -6.94
CA GLY A 98 1.08 -14.68 -8.39
C GLY A 98 -0.07 -14.04 -9.17
N SER A 99 -1.18 -13.71 -8.49
CA SER A 99 -2.33 -12.99 -9.05
C SER A 99 -1.97 -11.60 -9.62
N ARG A 100 -0.85 -11.00 -9.17
CA ARG A 100 -0.35 -9.69 -9.62
C ARG A 100 1.07 -9.82 -10.18
N PRO A 101 1.24 -10.44 -11.37
CA PRO A 101 2.55 -10.79 -11.91
C PRO A 101 3.47 -9.58 -12.15
N ALA A 102 2.91 -8.41 -12.46
CA ALA A 102 3.70 -7.19 -12.60
C ALA A 102 4.33 -6.72 -11.28
N TYR A 103 3.66 -6.96 -10.15
CA TYR A 103 4.16 -6.62 -8.83
C TYR A 103 5.23 -7.61 -8.40
N THR A 104 4.94 -8.91 -8.43
CA THR A 104 5.91 -9.94 -8.02
C THR A 104 7.17 -9.93 -8.88
N LYS A 105 7.06 -9.69 -10.20
CA LYS A 105 8.23 -9.47 -11.07
C LYS A 105 9.10 -8.29 -10.62
N LEU A 106 8.47 -7.17 -10.21
CA LEU A 106 9.21 -6.01 -9.74
C LEU A 106 9.87 -6.28 -8.39
N LEU A 107 9.14 -6.90 -7.45
CA LEU A 107 9.66 -7.27 -6.13
C LEU A 107 10.87 -8.21 -6.22
N ARG A 108 10.82 -9.24 -7.08
CA ARG A 108 11.96 -10.16 -7.32
C ARG A 108 13.23 -9.47 -7.81
N SER A 109 13.10 -8.29 -8.41
CA SER A 109 14.25 -7.53 -8.93
C SER A 109 14.87 -6.58 -7.91
N LEU A 110 14.32 -6.49 -6.70
CA LEU A 110 14.81 -5.59 -5.67
C LEU A 110 15.96 -6.23 -4.89
N GLU A 111 16.94 -5.39 -4.57
CA GLU A 111 18.09 -5.74 -3.76
C GLU A 111 18.10 -4.95 -2.44
N GLN A 112 18.95 -5.35 -1.50
CA GLN A 112 19.09 -4.62 -0.24
C GLN A 112 19.47 -3.15 -0.50
N GLY A 113 18.73 -2.21 0.11
CA GLY A 113 18.91 -0.77 -0.10
C GLY A 113 18.06 -0.16 -1.21
N ASP A 114 17.36 -0.97 -2.01
CA ASP A 114 16.28 -0.49 -2.86
C ASP A 114 15.09 -0.01 -2.03
N ILE A 115 14.15 0.70 -2.66
CA ILE A 115 12.96 1.23 -1.97
C ILE A 115 11.68 0.66 -2.59
N ILE A 116 10.72 0.34 -1.74
CA ILE A 116 9.32 0.17 -2.13
C ILE A 116 8.53 1.37 -1.63
N ALA A 117 8.00 2.15 -2.55
CA ALA A 117 7.14 3.29 -2.32
C ALA A 117 5.67 2.89 -2.52
N PHE A 118 4.80 3.31 -1.62
CA PHE A 118 3.39 2.90 -1.61
C PHE A 118 2.47 4.08 -1.88
N TYR A 119 1.55 3.89 -2.83
CA TYR A 119 0.51 4.85 -3.10
C TYR A 119 -0.88 4.23 -2.97
N THR A 120 -1.87 5.03 -2.60
CA THR A 120 -3.28 4.62 -2.59
C THR A 120 -4.19 5.71 -3.13
N GLY A 121 -5.45 5.36 -3.36
CA GLY A 121 -6.51 6.30 -3.68
C GLY A 121 -7.08 6.91 -2.40
N LEU A 122 -7.02 8.23 -2.26
CA LEU A 122 -7.65 8.95 -1.15
C LEU A 122 -8.64 9.97 -1.69
N LYS A 123 -9.71 10.21 -0.94
CA LYS A 123 -10.76 11.16 -1.29
C LYS A 123 -10.83 12.28 -0.26
N ASN A 124 -10.91 13.52 -0.74
CA ASN A 124 -11.16 14.64 0.15
C ASN A 124 -12.63 14.58 0.61
N GLU A 125 -12.81 14.51 1.92
CA GLU A 125 -14.11 14.39 2.57
C GLU A 125 -14.99 15.64 2.38
N GLN A 126 -14.37 16.83 2.41
CA GLN A 126 -15.07 18.12 2.40
C GLN A 126 -15.53 18.56 1.01
N SER A 127 -14.73 18.28 -0.03
CA SER A 127 -15.00 18.79 -1.38
C SER A 127 -15.84 17.84 -2.24
N HIS A 128 -16.16 16.64 -1.74
CA HIS A 128 -16.67 15.51 -2.53
C HIS A 128 -15.89 15.27 -3.84
N SER A 129 -14.63 15.75 -3.91
CA SER A 129 -13.86 15.76 -5.15
C SER A 129 -13.51 14.34 -5.59
N TYR A 130 -13.04 14.22 -6.83
CA TYR A 130 -12.51 12.96 -7.34
C TYR A 130 -11.42 12.40 -6.41
N THR A 131 -11.41 11.08 -6.26
CA THR A 131 -10.31 10.35 -5.64
C THR A 131 -9.02 10.68 -6.38
N HIS A 132 -7.93 10.94 -5.66
CA HIS A 132 -6.60 11.09 -6.25
C HIS A 132 -5.67 10.01 -5.73
N ARG A 133 -4.61 9.72 -6.48
CA ARG A 133 -3.50 8.88 -6.02
C ARG A 133 -2.49 9.71 -5.24
N TYR A 134 -2.17 9.21 -4.05
CA TYR A 134 -1.22 9.82 -3.14
C TYR A 134 -0.19 8.80 -2.72
N LEU A 135 1.07 9.23 -2.68
CA LEU A 135 2.12 8.50 -1.99
C LEU A 135 1.90 8.64 -0.47
N ILE A 136 1.94 7.52 0.24
CA ILE A 136 1.57 7.44 1.66
C ILE A 136 2.63 6.80 2.55
N GLY A 137 3.69 6.23 1.98
CA GLY A 137 4.72 5.53 2.75
C GLY A 137 5.75 4.91 1.85
N TYR A 138 6.82 4.43 2.45
CA TYR A 138 7.83 3.62 1.77
C TYR A 138 8.56 2.69 2.75
N MET A 139 9.32 1.74 2.25
CA MET A 139 10.26 0.94 3.03
C MET A 139 11.57 0.80 2.27
N THR A 140 12.68 0.82 3.01
CA THR A 140 13.99 0.42 2.45
C THR A 140 14.08 -1.10 2.54
N VAL A 141 14.43 -1.75 1.43
CA VAL A 141 14.53 -3.22 1.36
C VAL A 141 15.72 -3.68 2.21
N ASN A 142 15.45 -4.60 3.14
CA ASN A 142 16.49 -5.36 3.84
C ASN A 142 16.76 -6.68 3.12
N SER A 143 15.70 -7.45 2.83
CA SER A 143 15.79 -8.69 2.08
C SER A 143 14.50 -9.00 1.31
N VAL A 144 14.62 -9.83 0.29
CA VAL A 144 13.50 -10.32 -0.52
C VAL A 144 13.48 -11.84 -0.44
N CYS A 145 12.33 -12.41 -0.13
CA CYS A 145 12.07 -13.84 -0.08
C CYS A 145 11.12 -14.23 -1.22
N ASP A 146 11.63 -14.87 -2.26
CA ASP A 146 10.83 -15.43 -3.35
C ASP A 146 10.44 -16.87 -3.02
N ILE A 147 9.15 -17.09 -2.70
CA ILE A 147 8.62 -18.39 -2.30
C ILE A 147 8.86 -19.45 -3.39
N GLN A 148 8.89 -19.04 -4.66
CA GLN A 148 9.12 -19.95 -5.78
C GLN A 148 10.51 -20.59 -5.70
N GLY A 149 11.52 -19.84 -5.27
CA GLY A 149 12.91 -20.31 -5.19
C GLY A 149 13.18 -21.27 -4.04
N ILE A 150 12.24 -21.39 -3.09
CA ILE A 150 12.38 -22.16 -1.87
C ILE A 150 11.23 -23.14 -1.64
N SER A 151 10.31 -23.29 -2.60
CA SER A 151 9.08 -24.07 -2.43
C SER A 151 9.32 -25.50 -1.99
N ASP A 152 10.44 -26.09 -2.42
CA ASP A 152 10.83 -27.47 -2.11
C ASP A 152 11.42 -27.61 -0.69
N GLN A 153 11.74 -26.48 -0.05
CA GLN A 153 12.30 -26.39 1.31
C GLN A 153 11.24 -26.01 2.35
N ILE A 154 10.05 -25.57 1.91
CA ILE A 154 8.94 -25.21 2.79
C ILE A 154 8.42 -26.48 3.48
N GLY A 155 8.52 -26.53 4.81
CA GLY A 155 8.18 -27.69 5.64
C GLY A 155 9.39 -28.51 6.10
N THR A 156 10.61 -28.15 5.67
CA THR A 156 11.85 -28.74 6.18
C THR A 156 12.40 -27.93 7.37
N LYS A 157 13.21 -28.58 8.23
CA LYS A 157 13.91 -27.91 9.34
C LYS A 157 14.87 -26.84 8.77
N GLY A 158 14.67 -25.58 9.16
CA GLY A 158 15.48 -24.42 8.74
C GLY A 158 14.80 -23.55 7.67
N GLY A 159 14.14 -24.13 6.67
CA GLY A 159 13.55 -23.33 5.58
C GLY A 159 12.26 -22.58 5.96
N ALA A 160 11.29 -23.26 6.57
CA ALA A 160 9.98 -22.66 6.88
C ALA A 160 9.92 -21.93 8.22
N ALA A 161 10.77 -22.30 9.19
CA ALA A 161 10.81 -21.64 10.50
C ALA A 161 11.33 -20.21 10.35
N ASP A 162 12.45 -20.04 9.65
CA ASP A 162 13.10 -18.74 9.45
C ASP A 162 12.19 -17.74 8.72
N ILE A 163 11.38 -18.21 7.76
CA ILE A 163 10.41 -17.37 7.05
C ILE A 163 9.26 -16.98 7.96
N LYS A 164 8.68 -17.94 8.70
CA LYS A 164 7.59 -17.64 9.63
C LYS A 164 8.00 -16.66 10.70
N ASP A 165 9.22 -16.77 11.20
CA ASP A 165 9.73 -15.89 12.25
C ASP A 165 10.05 -14.50 11.69
N THR A 166 10.73 -14.42 10.54
CA THR A 166 11.09 -13.14 9.88
C THR A 166 9.85 -12.38 9.42
N PHE A 167 8.89 -13.09 8.83
CA PHE A 167 7.71 -12.49 8.20
C PHE A 167 6.43 -12.71 9.01
N ARG A 168 6.52 -12.92 10.33
CA ARG A 168 5.35 -13.24 11.18
C ARG A 168 4.22 -12.21 11.10
N GLU A 169 4.58 -10.95 10.87
CA GLU A 169 3.64 -9.83 10.78
C GLU A 169 3.09 -9.61 9.36
N ASN A 170 3.56 -10.39 8.38
CA ASN A 170 3.11 -10.31 6.99
C ASN A 170 1.78 -11.05 6.79
N ALA A 171 0.85 -10.44 6.09
CA ALA A 171 -0.49 -10.99 5.89
C ALA A 171 -0.50 -12.37 5.19
N HIS A 172 0.40 -12.60 4.23
CA HIS A 172 0.49 -13.89 3.53
C HIS A 172 1.01 -15.01 4.44
N ILE A 173 1.89 -14.70 5.39
CA ILE A 173 2.34 -15.65 6.41
C ILE A 173 1.24 -15.92 7.44
N LYS A 174 0.43 -14.91 7.80
CA LYS A 174 -0.74 -15.12 8.64
C LYS A 174 -1.77 -16.04 7.98
N ARG A 175 -2.03 -15.88 6.67
CA ARG A 175 -2.83 -16.83 5.87
C ARG A 175 -2.22 -18.23 5.84
N PHE A 176 -0.89 -18.33 5.67
CA PHE A 176 -0.19 -19.61 5.70
C PHE A 176 -0.33 -20.32 7.06
N ASN A 177 -0.23 -19.58 8.16
CA ASN A 177 -0.39 -20.15 9.50
C ASN A 177 -1.82 -20.66 9.77
N ALA A 178 -2.84 -20.02 9.20
CA ALA A 178 -4.22 -20.48 9.32
C ALA A 178 -4.54 -21.69 8.44
N SER A 179 -4.07 -21.69 7.19
CA SER A 179 -4.51 -22.65 6.16
C SER A 179 -3.51 -23.78 5.87
N GLY A 180 -2.24 -23.62 6.28
CA GLY A 180 -1.14 -24.49 5.87
C GLY A 180 -0.75 -24.37 4.40
N LYS A 181 -1.28 -23.37 3.67
CA LYS A 181 -0.98 -23.13 2.26
C LYS A 181 -0.45 -21.71 2.04
N ILE A 182 0.60 -21.61 1.22
CA ILE A 182 1.17 -20.34 0.75
C ILE A 182 1.19 -20.37 -0.78
N ASP A 183 0.95 -19.23 -1.41
CA ASP A 183 1.11 -19.11 -2.87
C ASP A 183 2.59 -19.31 -3.22
N LYS A 184 2.85 -20.27 -4.12
CA LYS A 184 4.20 -20.61 -4.57
C LYS A 184 4.86 -19.48 -5.37
N GLU A 185 4.08 -18.57 -5.93
CA GLU A 185 4.58 -17.40 -6.65
C GLU A 185 4.67 -16.15 -5.77
N ALA A 186 4.36 -16.27 -4.47
CA ALA A 186 4.44 -15.14 -3.55
C ALA A 186 5.87 -14.63 -3.39
N VAL A 187 5.98 -13.32 -3.21
CA VAL A 187 7.24 -12.63 -2.91
C VAL A 187 7.02 -11.79 -1.68
N LEU A 188 7.85 -12.01 -0.65
CA LEU A 188 7.80 -11.29 0.61
C LEU A 188 9.01 -10.37 0.73
N VAL A 189 8.82 -9.19 1.28
CA VAL A 189 9.86 -8.19 1.50
C VAL A 189 9.93 -7.84 2.97
N ASP A 190 11.13 -8.01 3.51
CA ASP A 190 11.52 -7.56 4.84
C ASP A 190 12.20 -6.20 4.67
N GLY A 191 11.68 -5.20 5.36
CA GLY A 191 12.11 -3.82 5.29
C GLY A 191 12.96 -3.42 6.47
N LYS A 192 13.70 -2.33 6.29
CA LYS A 192 14.49 -1.67 7.34
C LYS A 192 14.27 -0.18 7.31
N THR A 193 14.69 0.49 8.38
CA THR A 193 14.75 1.94 8.43
C THR A 193 15.89 2.47 7.51
N PRO A 194 15.72 3.67 6.93
CA PRO A 194 14.54 4.53 7.02
C PRO A 194 13.35 3.98 6.22
N GLY A 195 12.14 4.23 6.69
CA GLY A 195 10.89 3.73 6.12
C GLY A 195 9.72 3.94 7.08
N GLY A 196 8.52 3.66 6.61
CA GLY A 196 7.27 3.79 7.37
C GLY A 196 6.17 4.50 6.59
N ARG A 197 5.05 4.68 7.27
CA ARG A 197 3.93 5.51 6.80
C ARG A 197 4.31 6.99 6.94
N LEU A 198 3.97 7.80 5.95
CA LEU A 198 4.15 9.25 6.01
C LEU A 198 3.10 9.86 6.94
N GLU A 199 3.45 10.97 7.58
CA GLU A 199 2.47 11.80 8.32
C GLU A 199 1.55 12.56 7.36
N LYS A 200 2.09 12.97 6.21
CA LYS A 200 1.40 13.72 5.17
C LYS A 200 1.48 12.99 3.84
N ALA A 201 0.35 12.83 3.19
CA ALA A 201 0.23 12.22 1.89
C ALA A 201 0.73 13.18 0.80
N ILE A 202 1.48 12.67 -0.19
CA ILE A 202 1.98 13.47 -1.31
C ILE A 202 1.15 13.16 -2.55
N ARG A 203 0.42 14.15 -3.07
CA ARG A 203 -0.38 13.94 -4.29
C ARG A 203 0.53 13.73 -5.49
N ILE A 204 0.45 12.55 -6.08
CA ILE A 204 1.26 12.19 -7.27
C ILE A 204 0.45 12.20 -8.56
N SER A 205 -0.87 12.42 -8.52
CA SER A 205 -1.74 12.30 -9.69
C SER A 205 -2.55 13.54 -10.08
N LYS A 206 -2.83 13.63 -11.38
CA LYS A 206 -3.91 14.42 -11.98
C LYS A 206 -5.00 13.48 -12.50
N HIS A 207 -6.26 13.92 -12.44
CA HIS A 207 -7.42 13.20 -12.97
C HIS A 207 -7.72 13.69 -14.39
N GLN A 208 -8.00 12.77 -15.32
CA GLN A 208 -8.36 13.11 -16.71
C GLN A 208 -9.74 12.57 -17.12
N GLY A 209 -10.69 12.48 -16.18
CA GLY A 209 -12.03 11.98 -16.45
C GLY A 209 -12.12 10.44 -16.45
N ARG A 210 -13.35 9.92 -16.32
CA ARG A 210 -13.69 8.47 -16.38
C ARG A 210 -12.86 7.57 -15.44
N GLY A 211 -12.40 8.08 -14.30
CA GLY A 211 -11.62 7.29 -13.32
C GLY A 211 -10.16 7.05 -13.73
N HIS A 212 -9.64 7.79 -14.71
CA HIS A 212 -8.25 7.68 -15.14
C HIS A 212 -7.35 8.66 -14.38
N HIS A 213 -6.30 8.10 -13.77
CA HIS A 213 -5.30 8.84 -13.02
C HIS A 213 -3.94 8.72 -13.71
N TYR A 214 -3.28 9.85 -13.89
CA TYR A 214 -1.93 9.94 -14.45
C TYR A 214 -1.04 10.69 -13.48
N MET A 215 0.27 10.42 -13.51
CA MET A 215 1.21 11.22 -12.72
C MET A 215 1.06 12.72 -13.05
N THR A 216 1.26 13.59 -12.06
CA THR A 216 1.43 15.03 -12.33
C THR A 216 2.76 15.27 -13.07
N ASP A 217 2.92 16.42 -13.72
CA ASP A 217 4.14 16.72 -14.47
C ASP A 217 5.35 16.78 -13.53
N LYS A 218 5.17 17.37 -12.34
CA LYS A 218 6.18 17.38 -11.27
C LYS A 218 6.57 15.96 -10.83
N ALA A 219 5.58 15.08 -10.59
CA ALA A 219 5.86 13.70 -10.18
C ALA A 219 6.53 12.89 -11.30
N GLN A 220 6.08 13.05 -12.54
CA GLN A 220 6.67 12.40 -13.71
C GLN A 220 8.15 12.77 -13.88
N GLN A 221 8.46 14.06 -13.82
CA GLN A 221 9.83 14.58 -13.99
C GLN A 221 10.76 14.08 -12.89
N LEU A 222 10.28 14.04 -11.66
CA LEU A 222 11.09 13.65 -10.51
C LEU A 222 11.25 12.14 -10.39
N LEU A 223 10.14 11.40 -10.40
CA LEU A 223 10.14 9.96 -10.15
C LEU A 223 10.65 9.17 -11.35
N GLN A 224 10.59 9.76 -12.56
CA GLN A 224 11.09 9.16 -13.79
C GLN A 224 10.63 7.69 -13.93
N PRO A 225 9.30 7.42 -13.92
CA PRO A 225 8.81 6.06 -14.10
C PRO A 225 9.31 5.49 -15.42
N VAL A 226 9.77 4.24 -15.42
CA VAL A 226 10.17 3.53 -16.64
C VAL A 226 9.01 3.61 -17.63
N PRO A 227 9.25 4.09 -18.88
CA PRO A 227 8.18 4.28 -19.85
C PRO A 227 7.37 3.00 -20.06
N GLY A 228 6.04 3.16 -20.04
CA GLY A 228 5.11 2.10 -20.37
C GLY A 228 3.87 2.72 -21.03
N GLY A 229 3.42 2.13 -22.15
CA GLY A 229 2.31 2.69 -22.92
C GLY A 229 2.70 3.92 -23.74
N ASN A 230 1.80 4.91 -23.83
CA ASN A 230 1.98 6.09 -24.67
C ASN A 230 3.04 7.04 -24.07
N GLN A 231 4.14 7.27 -24.79
CA GLN A 231 5.25 8.11 -24.37
C GLN A 231 4.90 9.61 -24.32
N ASP A 232 3.83 10.04 -25.00
CA ASP A 232 3.34 11.41 -25.00
C ASP A 232 2.47 11.73 -23.76
N ARG A 233 2.36 10.78 -22.82
CA ARG A 233 1.59 10.93 -21.59
C ARG A 233 2.41 10.55 -20.38
N ASN A 234 2.14 11.23 -19.28
CA ASN A 234 2.67 10.84 -17.97
C ASN A 234 2.21 9.42 -17.62
N ALA A 235 2.94 8.75 -16.74
CA ALA A 235 2.67 7.39 -16.33
C ALA A 235 1.24 7.25 -15.79
N TYR A 236 0.56 6.21 -16.26
CA TYR A 236 -0.81 5.90 -15.87
C TYR A 236 -0.82 5.18 -14.53
N LEU A 237 -1.44 5.80 -13.51
CA LEU A 237 -1.55 5.28 -12.14
C LEU A 237 -2.83 4.44 -11.91
N GLY A 238 -3.64 4.27 -12.97
CA GLY A 238 -4.73 3.30 -13.01
C GLY A 238 -6.08 3.79 -12.48
N GLY A 239 -7.16 3.20 -13.00
CA GLY A 239 -8.41 2.95 -12.26
C GLY A 239 -8.26 1.75 -11.31
N ILE A 240 -7.48 0.75 -11.72
CA ILE A 240 -6.92 -0.33 -10.88
C ILE A 240 -5.44 -0.05 -10.65
N LYS A 241 -5.00 -0.04 -9.39
CA LYS A 241 -3.63 0.27 -8.92
C LYS A 241 -2.53 -0.53 -9.64
N LYS A 242 -1.52 0.16 -10.21
CA LYS A 242 -0.43 -0.40 -11.04
C LYS A 242 0.92 -0.34 -10.31
N ALA A 243 1.82 -1.24 -10.69
CA ALA A 243 3.22 -1.19 -10.26
C ALA A 243 4.06 -0.44 -11.30
N HIS A 244 5.00 0.39 -10.83
CA HIS A 244 5.96 1.10 -11.67
C HIS A 244 7.38 0.90 -11.13
N LYS A 245 8.32 0.58 -12.01
CA LYS A 245 9.75 0.80 -11.73
C LYS A 245 10.06 2.27 -11.96
N LEU A 246 10.75 2.90 -11.04
CA LEU A 246 11.19 4.28 -11.12
C LEU A 246 12.69 4.35 -11.41
N GLN A 247 13.13 5.39 -12.12
CA GLN A 247 14.55 5.61 -12.44
C GLN A 247 15.24 6.58 -11.47
N ILE A 248 14.49 7.20 -10.55
CA ILE A 248 15.07 7.97 -9.45
C ILE A 248 15.93 7.08 -8.53
N GLU A 249 17.07 7.60 -8.09
CA GLU A 249 17.92 6.92 -7.10
C GLU A 249 17.25 6.90 -5.71
N SER A 250 17.44 5.82 -4.96
CA SER A 250 16.86 5.66 -3.61
C SER A 250 17.16 6.84 -2.66
N GLN A 251 18.39 7.36 -2.66
CA GLN A 251 18.76 8.50 -1.81
C GLN A 251 18.06 9.79 -2.23
N SER A 252 17.95 10.03 -3.54
CA SER A 252 17.21 11.17 -4.09
C SER A 252 15.72 11.07 -3.77
N PHE A 253 15.15 9.87 -3.84
CA PHE A 253 13.77 9.63 -3.44
C PHE A 253 13.55 9.91 -1.95
N ALA A 254 14.38 9.34 -1.07
CA ALA A 254 14.27 9.56 0.37
C ALA A 254 14.39 11.04 0.74
N SER A 255 15.38 11.74 0.19
CA SER A 255 15.56 13.18 0.38
C SER A 255 14.34 13.98 -0.09
N TRP A 256 13.75 13.60 -1.21
CA TRP A 256 12.52 14.23 -1.69
C TRP A 256 11.35 14.05 -0.73
N ILE A 257 11.18 12.86 -0.16
CA ILE A 257 10.15 12.61 0.87
C ILE A 257 10.36 13.51 2.07
N GLU A 258 11.58 13.58 2.60
CA GLU A 258 11.91 14.43 3.75
C GLU A 258 11.52 15.89 3.49
N THR A 259 11.87 16.44 2.32
CA THR A 259 11.49 17.84 1.98
C THR A 259 9.98 18.08 1.92
N HIS A 260 9.16 17.04 1.68
CA HIS A 260 7.70 17.15 1.60
C HIS A 260 7.01 16.85 2.93
N THR A 261 7.71 16.25 3.90
CA THR A 261 7.18 15.94 5.24
C THR A 261 7.70 16.90 6.32
N THR A 262 8.83 17.60 6.09
CA THR A 262 9.36 18.62 7.03
C THR A 262 8.79 20.02 6.82
N THR A 263 8.07 20.29 5.73
CA THR A 263 7.37 21.56 5.55
C THR A 263 6.12 21.61 6.43
N VAL A 264 6.28 22.06 7.67
CA VAL A 264 5.22 22.78 8.38
C VAL A 264 4.90 24.01 7.51
N PRO A 265 3.65 24.25 7.10
CA PRO A 265 3.31 25.53 6.48
C PRO A 265 3.58 26.62 7.52
N ASP A 266 4.63 27.41 7.30
CA ASP A 266 4.81 28.68 7.99
C ASP A 266 3.52 29.48 7.82
N GLY A 267 2.99 29.90 8.96
CA GLY A 267 1.66 30.48 9.07
C GLY A 267 1.44 31.65 8.12
N TYR A 268 0.37 31.55 7.35
CA TYR A 268 -0.35 32.71 6.83
C TYR A 268 -1.85 32.42 6.91
N TRP A 269 -2.43 32.66 8.08
CA TRP A 269 -3.83 33.04 8.21
C TRP A 269 -3.87 34.48 8.71
N LEU A 270 -3.72 35.43 7.79
CA LEU A 270 -4.21 36.77 8.04
C LEU A 270 -5.72 36.76 7.77
N ARG A 271 -6.44 37.16 8.82
CA ARG A 271 -7.86 37.43 8.87
C ARG A 271 -8.33 38.32 7.72
N THR A 272 -9.50 38.00 7.18
CA THR A 272 -10.60 38.96 6.97
C THR A 272 -11.91 38.25 7.21
#